data_AF-A0AAQ4FKL2-F1
#
_entry.id   AF-A0AAQ4FKL2-F1
#
_cell.length_a   1.000
_cell.length_b   1.000
_cell.length_c   1.000
_cell.angle_alpha   90.00
_cell.angle_beta   90.00
_cell.angle_gamma   90.00
#
_symmetry.space_group_name_H-M   'P 1'
#
loop_
_entity.id
_entity.type
_entity.pdbx_description
1 polymer ?
#
loop_
_entity_poly.entity_id
_entity_poly.type
_entity_poly.pdbx_seq_one_letter_code
_entity_poly.pdbx_strand_id
1 'polypeptide(L)' 'MKLDAIVNMYHHFCDFLNLYLTLHFNNSLAGDFDVLIWDTVPYRGTFLPMWSAFHQGQLRSLSEFKGKKVGPHYHSLCA' A
#
# COMPACT_ATOMS: atom_id res chain seq x y z
N MET A 1 26.71 -3.10 2.45
CA MET A 1 25.37 -2.86 3.03
C MET A 1 24.34 -3.11 1.94
N LYS A 2 23.44 -4.09 2.10
CA LYS A 2 22.42 -4.39 1.09
C LYS A 2 21.16 -3.59 1.43
N LEU A 3 20.83 -2.59 0.60
CA LEU A 3 19.70 -1.68 0.81
C LEU A 3 18.31 -2.35 0.69
N ASP A 4 18.30 -3.61 0.26
CA ASP A 4 17.10 -4.39 -0.06
C ASP A 4 16.80 -5.49 0.98
N ALA A 5 17.58 -5.55 2.08
CA ALA A 5 17.26 -6.48 3.16
C ALA A 5 15.99 -6.01 3.88
N ILE A 6 15.12 -6.93 4.31
CA ILE A 6 13.90 -6.64 5.11
C ILE A 6 14.19 -5.83 6.40
N VAL A 7 15.44 -5.85 6.88
CA VAL A 7 15.94 -5.01 8.00
C VAL A 7 16.28 -3.58 7.60
N ASN A 8 16.51 -3.30 6.31
CA ASN A 8 16.77 -1.97 5.80
C ASN A 8 15.45 -1.28 5.43
N MET A 9 14.96 -0.46 6.36
CA MET A 9 13.65 0.18 6.31
C MET A 9 13.50 1.24 5.20
N TYR A 10 14.57 1.59 4.48
CA TYR A 10 14.56 2.70 3.51
C TYR A 10 13.60 2.50 2.35
N HIS A 11 13.52 1.29 1.77
CA HIS A 11 12.63 1.05 0.64
C HIS A 11 11.15 1.19 1.07
N HIS A 12 10.79 0.59 2.21
CA HIS A 12 9.45 0.68 2.78
C HIS A 12 9.09 2.11 3.25
N PHE A 13 10.07 2.88 3.71
CA PHE A 13 9.87 4.28 4.08
C PHE A 13 9.55 5.15 2.86
N CYS A 14 10.25 4.95 1.74
CA CYS A 14 9.98 5.69 0.51
C CYS A 14 8.57 5.40 -0.02
N ASP A 15 8.13 4.12 -0.01
CA ASP A 15 6.77 3.74 -0.41
C ASP A 15 5.72 4.41 0.46
N PHE A 16 5.93 4.39 1.78
CA PHE A 16 5.06 5.07 2.74
C PHE A 16 4.97 6.57 2.48
N LEU A 17 6.10 7.25 2.32
CA LEU A 17 6.15 8.70 2.14
C LEU A 17 5.47 9.13 0.84
N ASN A 18 5.67 8.37 -0.25
CA ASN A 18 5.00 8.64 -1.52
C ASN A 18 3.47 8.51 -1.41
N LEU A 19 2.98 7.46 -0.74
CA LEU A 19 1.54 7.27 -0.50
C LEU A 19 0.97 8.36 0.43
N TYR A 20 1.64 8.64 1.55
CA TYR A 20 1.23 9.67 2.49
C TYR A 20 1.10 11.03 1.80
N LEU A 21 2.13 11.46 1.06
CA LEU A 21 2.11 12.76 0.39
C LEU A 21 1.03 12.83 -0.68
N THR A 22 0.85 11.76 -1.47
CA THR A 22 -0.21 11.70 -2.48
C THR A 22 -1.59 11.90 -1.84
N LEU A 23 -1.87 11.17 -0.75
CA LEU A 23 -3.14 11.27 -0.04
C LEU A 23 -3.29 12.61 0.71
N HIS A 24 -2.20 13.15 1.26
CA HIS A 24 -2.19 14.42 1.98
C HIS A 24 -2.51 15.58 1.03
N PHE A 25 -1.81 15.66 -0.11
CA PHE A 25 -2.05 16.71 -1.09
C PHE A 25 -3.39 16.57 -1.81
N ASN A 26 -3.93 15.34 -1.91
CA ASN A 26 -5.27 15.10 -2.43
C ASN A 26 -6.37 15.19 -1.35
N ASN A 27 -6.07 15.68 -0.14
CA ASN A 27 -7.02 15.80 0.97
C ASN A 27 -7.82 14.51 1.28
N SER A 28 -7.23 13.35 0.99
CA SER A 28 -7.88 12.04 1.05
C SER A 28 -7.37 11.18 2.22
N LEU A 29 -6.56 11.73 3.12
CA LEU A 29 -6.01 11.00 4.27
C LEU A 29 -7.08 10.46 5.22
N ALA A 30 -8.21 11.15 5.35
CA ALA A 30 -9.34 10.71 6.17
C ALA A 30 -10.29 9.75 5.43
N GLY A 31 -10.04 9.46 4.16
CA GLY A 31 -10.87 8.59 3.34
C GLY A 31 -10.52 7.10 3.50
N ASP A 32 -11.43 6.25 3.05
CA ASP A 32 -11.20 4.81 2.97
C ASP A 32 -10.35 4.48 1.74
N PHE A 33 -9.06 4.22 1.96
CA PHE A 33 -8.14 3.71 0.95
C PHE A 33 -7.62 2.34 1.37
N ASP A 34 -7.27 1.51 0.40
CA ASP A 34 -6.74 0.17 0.63
C ASP A 34 -5.30 0.10 0.10
N VAL A 35 -4.40 -0.54 0.86
CA VAL A 35 -2.98 -0.62 0.55
C VAL A 35 -2.63 -2.03 0.06
N LEU A 36 -2.26 -2.12 -1.21
CA LEU A 36 -1.75 -3.34 -1.84
C LEU A 36 -0.22 -3.32 -1.87
N ILE A 37 0.40 -4.27 -1.19
CA ILE A 37 1.83 -4.50 -1.26
C ILE A 37 2.12 -5.32 -2.51
N TRP A 38 3.06 -4.83 -3.33
CA TRP A 38 3.48 -5.49 -4.58
C TRP A 38 4.37 -6.73 -4.35
N ASP A 39 3.91 -7.65 -3.52
CA ASP A 39 4.58 -8.90 -3.21
C ASP A 39 3.56 -10.04 -3.14
N THR A 40 4.01 -11.26 -3.41
CA THR A 40 3.25 -12.50 -3.33
C THR A 40 3.24 -13.11 -1.93
N VAL A 41 4.02 -12.58 -1.00
CA VAL A 41 3.98 -13.00 0.41
C VAL A 41 3.32 -11.93 1.29
N PRO A 42 2.63 -12.31 2.38
CA PRO A 42 2.11 -11.36 3.34
C PRO A 42 3.23 -10.49 3.92
N TYR A 43 2.99 -9.19 4.00
CA TYR A 43 3.98 -8.25 4.50
C TYR A 43 4.37 -8.56 5.95
N ARG A 44 5.67 -8.77 6.18
CA ARG A 44 6.26 -9.01 7.50
C ARG A 44 7.56 -8.22 7.59
N GLY A 45 7.60 -7.23 8.47
CA GLY A 45 8.78 -6.39 8.65
C GLY A 45 8.66 -5.47 9.86
N THR A 46 9.78 -4.88 10.26
CA THR A 46 9.84 -3.94 11.40
C THR A 46 9.04 -2.66 11.16
N PHE A 47 8.70 -2.34 9.91
CA PHE A 47 7.89 -1.18 9.53
C PHE A 47 6.37 -1.45 9.59
N LEU A 48 5.94 -2.69 9.86
CA LEU A 48 4.52 -3.05 9.97
C LEU A 48 3.71 -2.15 10.94
N PRO A 49 4.23 -1.76 12.12
CA PRO A 49 3.48 -0.87 13.02
C PRO A 49 3.15 0.49 12.42
N MET A 50 4.00 1.00 11.51
CA MET A 50 3.74 2.28 10.84
C MET A 50 2.56 2.16 9.88
N TRP A 51 2.48 1.05 9.14
CA TRP A 51 1.32 0.76 8.28
C TRP A 51 0.03 0.62 9.09
N SER A 52 0.09 -0.05 10.25
CA SER A 52 -1.07 -0.17 11.15
C SER A 52 -1.54 1.17 11.73
N ALA A 53 -0.64 2.12 11.92
CA ALA A 53 -0.99 3.46 12.39
C ALA A 53 -1.57 4.33 11.27
N PHE A 54 -1.09 4.14 10.04
CA PHE A 54 -1.47 4.93 8.87
C PHE A 54 -2.80 4.50 8.25
N HIS A 55 -3.11 3.21 8.30
CA HIS A 55 -4.23 2.61 7.61
C HIS A 55 -4.96 1.64 8.54
N GLN A 56 -6.29 1.74 8.59
CA GLN A 56 -7.13 0.94 9.49
C GLN A 56 -7.50 -0.45 8.93
N GLY A 57 -7.20 -0.71 7.65
CA GLY A 57 -7.44 -2.01 7.02
C GLY A 57 -6.22 -2.95 7.05
N GLN A 58 -6.42 -4.13 6.48
CA GLN A 58 -5.35 -5.12 6.36
C GLN A 58 -4.52 -4.84 5.11
N LEU A 59 -3.19 -4.85 5.26
CA LEU A 59 -2.28 -4.84 4.10
C LEU A 59 -2.53 -6.06 3.23
N ARG A 60 -2.91 -5.83 1.97
CA ARG A 60 -3.15 -6.90 1.01
C ARG A 60 -1.88 -7.24 0.24
N SER A 61 -1.78 -8.50 -0.19
CA SER A 61 -0.69 -8.99 -1.04
C SER A 61 -1.21 -9.42 -2.41
N LEU A 62 -0.35 -9.45 -3.44
CA LEU A 62 -0.72 -9.91 -4.79
C LEU A 62 -1.24 -11.35 -4.79
N SER A 63 -0.86 -12.16 -3.79
CA SER A 63 -1.33 -13.55 -3.69
C SER A 63 -2.87 -13.64 -3.63
N GLU A 64 -3.54 -12.65 -3.06
CA GLU A 64 -5.00 -12.58 -2.94
C GLU A 64 -5.70 -12.33 -4.29
N PHE A 65 -4.94 -11.81 -5.25
CA PHE A 65 -5.39 -11.50 -6.61
C PHE A 65 -4.92 -12.53 -7.63
N LYS A 66 -4.26 -13.61 -7.20
CA LYS A 66 -3.80 -14.67 -8.10
C LYS A 66 -4.98 -15.26 -8.89
N GLY A 67 -4.87 -15.24 -10.22
CA GLY A 67 -5.91 -15.75 -11.12
C GLY A 67 -7.12 -14.83 -11.32
N LYS A 68 -7.14 -13.65 -10.67
CA LYS A 68 -8.16 -12.63 -10.88
C LYS A 68 -7.65 -11.58 -11.86
N LYS A 69 -8.49 -11.17 -12.81
CA LYS A 69 -8.23 -9.99 -13.64
C LYS A 69 -8.68 -8.76 -12.86
N VAL A 70 -7.74 -7.95 -12.39
CA VAL A 70 -8.02 -6.67 -11.75
C VAL A 70 -7.95 -5.61 -12.84
N GLY A 71 -9.11 -5.13 -13.29
CA GLY A 71 -9.22 -4.03 -14.26
C GLY A 71 -9.69 -2.75 -13.58
N PRO A 72 -9.40 -1.57 -14.16
CA PRO A 72 -9.97 -0.32 -13.67
C PRO A 72 -11.49 -0.40 -13.71
N HIS A 73 -12.12 -0.22 -12.55
CA HIS A 73 -13.56 -0.04 -12.46
C HIS A 73 -13.86 1.39 -12.90
N TYR A 74 -14.01 1.63 -14.20
CA TYR A 74 -14.54 2.90 -14.71
C TYR A 74 -15.99 3.01 -14.24
N HIS A 75 -16.22 3.70 -13.13
CA HIS A 75 -17.54 4.22 -12.83
C HIS A 75 -17.89 5.20 -13.95
N SER A 76 -19.00 4.96 -14.64
CA SER A 76 -19.48 5.80 -15.74
C SER A 76 -19.55 7.26 -15.30
N LEU A 77 -18.61 8.08 -15.79
CA LEU A 77 -18.83 9.51 -15.97
C LEU A 77 -19.80 9.68 -17.15
N CYS A 78 -21.09 9.45 -16.91
CA CYS A 78 -22.18 9.87 -17.78
C CYS A 78 -23.46 9.96 -16.94
N ALA A 79 -23.71 11.16 -16.40
CA ALA A 79 -25.03 11.74 -16.20
C ALA A 79 -24.86 13.26 -16.10
#